data_AF-W7FKG7-F1
#
_entry.id   AF-W7FKG7-F1
#
_cell.length_a   1.000
_cell.length_b   1.000
_cell.length_c   1.000
_cell.angle_alpha   90.00
_cell.angle_beta   90.00
_cell.angle_gamma   90.00
#
_symmetry.space_group_name_H-M   'P 1'
#
loop_
_entity.id
_entity.type
_entity.pdbx_description
1 polymer ?
#
loop_
_entity_poly.entity_id
_entity_poly.type
_entity_poly.pdbx_seq_one_letter_code
_entity_poly.pdbx_strand_id
1 'polypeptide(L)'
;MGNVLNRIIFNGPTEGYYEKFDLDFIYIETENNEKVAAHFINRNAPLTILFCHGNGENVYMLYDYFYETSKIWNVNVFLYDYLGYGESTGTASEKNMYLSGNAVYE
;
A
#
# COMPACT_ATOMS: atom_id res chain seq x y z
N MET A 1 6.69 -18.33 -19.09
CA MET A 1 7.98 -17.63 -18.88
C MET A 1 7.84 -16.18 -18.37
N GLY A 2 6.63 -15.62 -18.18
CA GLY A 2 6.44 -14.24 -17.68
C GLY A 2 6.58 -14.05 -16.16
N ASN A 3 6.39 -15.10 -15.35
CA ASN A 3 6.37 -14.98 -13.88
C ASN A 3 7.75 -14.67 -13.25
N VAL A 4 8.86 -15.01 -13.91
CA VAL A 4 10.21 -14.76 -13.37
C VAL A 4 10.61 -13.30 -13.55
N LEU A 5 10.30 -12.69 -14.71
CA LEU A 5 10.61 -11.28 -14.98
C LEU A 5 9.85 -10.35 -14.02
N ASN A 6 8.58 -10.65 -13.74
CA ASN A 6 7.78 -9.85 -12.81
C ASN A 6 8.39 -9.81 -11.41
N ARG A 7 9.00 -10.90 -10.93
CA ARG A 7 9.68 -10.90 -9.61
C ARG A 7 10.96 -10.07 -9.57
N ILE A 8 11.60 -9.83 -10.71
CA ILE A 8 12.79 -8.99 -10.79
C ILE A 8 12.39 -7.51 -10.82
N ILE A 9 11.32 -7.19 -11.55
CA ILE A 9 10.89 -5.80 -11.77
C ILE A 9 10.02 -5.32 -10.61
N PHE A 10 9.06 -6.13 -10.15
CA PHE A 10 8.18 -5.84 -9.03
C PHE A 10 8.70 -6.58 -7.80
N ASN A 11 9.64 -5.94 -7.13
CA ASN A 11 10.27 -6.49 -5.94
C ASN A 11 9.72 -5.76 -4.71
N GLY A 12 8.82 -6.41 -4.00
CA GLY A 12 8.38 -5.93 -2.70
C GLY A 12 9.55 -5.86 -1.71
N PRO A 13 9.49 -4.93 -0.74
CA PRO A 13 10.46 -4.93 0.34
C PRO A 13 10.40 -6.29 1.04
N THR A 14 11.55 -6.92 1.22
CA THR A 14 11.64 -8.22 1.88
C THR A 14 11.44 -8.03 3.38
N GLU A 15 10.65 -8.90 4.00
CA GLU A 15 10.49 -8.89 5.46
C GLU A 15 11.86 -8.93 6.16
N GLY A 16 12.01 -8.09 7.20
CA GLY A 16 13.27 -7.91 7.92
C GLY A 16 14.15 -6.74 7.44
N TYR A 17 13.81 -6.09 6.33
CA TYR A 17 14.44 -4.82 5.90
C TYR A 17 13.68 -3.57 6.37
N TYR A 18 12.54 -3.76 7.04
CA TYR A 18 11.73 -2.72 7.65
C TYR A 18 11.12 -3.25 8.94
N GLU A 19 10.81 -2.36 9.87
CA GLU A 19 10.15 -2.71 11.12
C GLU A 19 8.65 -2.84 10.90
N LYS A 20 8.10 -3.99 11.27
CA LYS A 20 6.65 -4.14 11.43
C LYS A 20 6.27 -3.71 12.84
N PHE A 21 5.18 -2.97 12.95
CA PHE A 21 4.61 -2.55 14.21
C PHE A 21 3.08 -2.64 14.11
N ASP A 22 2.40 -2.48 15.24
CA ASP A 22 0.95 -2.66 15.28
C ASP A 22 0.26 -1.52 14.55
N LEU A 23 -0.27 -1.82 13.37
CA LEU A 23 -1.09 -0.94 12.56
C LEU A 23 -2.44 -1.61 12.30
N ASP A 24 -3.50 -0.85 12.49
CA ASP A 24 -4.85 -1.31 12.16
C ASP A 24 -5.06 -1.21 10.64
N PHE A 25 -5.08 -2.36 9.96
CA PHE A 25 -5.25 -2.44 8.53
C PHE A 25 -6.72 -2.64 8.15
N ILE A 26 -7.17 -1.83 7.20
CA ILE A 26 -8.41 -1.99 6.46
C ILE A 26 -8.10 -2.91 5.28
N TYR A 27 -8.84 -4.02 5.16
CA TYR A 27 -8.68 -4.94 4.04
C TYR A 27 -9.79 -4.73 3.02
N ILE A 28 -9.40 -4.43 1.79
CA ILE A 28 -10.30 -4.19 0.66
C ILE A 28 -10.16 -5.35 -0.33
N GLU A 29 -11.28 -5.98 -0.67
CA GLU A 29 -11.30 -7.10 -1.59
C GLU A 29 -11.34 -6.60 -3.04
N THR A 30 -10.44 -7.13 -3.87
CA THR A 30 -10.38 -6.88 -5.31
C THR A 30 -11.39 -7.76 -6.06
N GLU A 31 -11.64 -7.46 -7.33
CA GLU A 31 -12.48 -8.28 -8.22
C GLU A 31 -12.07 -9.76 -8.33
N ASN A 32 -10.81 -10.09 -8.01
CA ASN A 32 -10.26 -11.44 -8.06
C ASN A 32 -10.16 -12.09 -6.67
N ASN A 33 -10.88 -11.56 -5.66
CA ASN A 33 -10.90 -12.02 -4.27
C ASN A 33 -9.55 -11.95 -3.52
N GLU A 34 -8.58 -11.20 -4.07
CA GLU A 34 -7.35 -10.85 -3.36
C GLU A 34 -7.61 -9.62 -2.47
N LYS A 35 -6.85 -9.49 -1.37
CA LYS A 35 -7.04 -8.44 -0.37
C LYS A 35 -5.91 -7.43 -0.42
N VAL A 36 -6.29 -6.17 -0.59
CA VAL A 36 -5.41 -5.00 -0.43
C VAL A 36 -5.47 -4.55 1.02
N ALA A 37 -4.31 -4.53 1.67
CA ALA A 37 -4.15 -3.97 3.01
C ALA A 37 -3.92 -2.46 2.90
N ALA A 38 -4.72 -1.69 3.63
CA ALA A 38 -4.68 -0.24 3.66
C ALA A 38 -4.68 0.31 5.08
N HIS A 39 -4.14 1.50 5.26
CA HIS A 39 -4.17 2.23 6.52
C HIS A 39 -4.60 3.68 6.29
N PHE A 40 -5.52 4.16 7.12
CA PHE A 40 -6.07 5.50 7.01
C PHE A 40 -5.63 6.40 8.18
N ILE A 41 -4.79 7.39 7.86
CA ILE A 41 -4.38 8.43 8.80
C ILE A 41 -5.42 9.55 8.74
N ASN A 42 -6.34 9.54 9.71
CA ASN A 42 -7.39 10.55 9.82
C ASN A 42 -6.89 11.77 10.61
N ARG A 43 -6.94 12.96 9.98
CA ARG A 43 -6.64 14.25 10.61
C ARG A 43 -7.88 15.14 10.76
N ASN A 44 -9.06 14.61 10.46
CA ASN A 44 -10.31 15.38 10.33
C ASN A 44 -10.14 16.57 9.37
N ALA A 45 -9.35 16.37 8.32
CA ALA A 45 -9.05 17.37 7.32
C ALA A 45 -10.05 17.32 6.17
N PRO A 46 -10.27 18.44 5.44
CA PRO A 46 -11.22 18.49 4.33
C PRO A 46 -10.73 17.76 3.06
N LEU A 47 -9.44 17.43 2.99
CA LEU A 47 -8.82 16.77 1.84
C LEU A 47 -8.17 15.45 2.28
N THR A 48 -8.25 14.46 1.41
CA THR A 48 -7.60 13.15 1.60
C THR A 48 -6.67 12.88 0.43
N ILE A 49 -5.42 12.51 0.73
CA ILE A 49 -4.47 12.00 -0.25
C ILE A 49 -4.61 10.49 -0.30
N LEU A 50 -4.96 9.94 -1.47
CA LEU A 50 -4.76 8.52 -1.78
C LEU A 50 -3.34 8.36 -2.32
N PHE A 51 -2.48 7.64 -1.60
CA PHE A 51 -1.06 7.53 -1.95
C PHE A 51 -0.70 6.14 -2.48
N CYS A 52 -0.17 6.13 -3.69
CA CYS A 52 0.38 4.95 -4.36
C CYS A 52 1.90 4.91 -4.10
N HIS A 53 2.40 3.89 -3.39
CA HIS A 53 3.82 3.81 -3.02
C HIS A 53 4.75 3.45 -4.18
N GLY A 54 6.05 3.69 -4.01
CA GLY A 54 7.08 3.27 -4.95
C GLY A 54 7.34 1.77 -4.93
N ASN A 55 8.00 1.27 -5.97
CA ASN A 55 8.49 -0.11 -5.96
C ASN A 55 9.52 -0.30 -4.84
N GLY A 56 9.47 -1.43 -4.13
CA GLY A 56 10.32 -1.68 -2.96
C GLY A 56 9.90 -0.98 -1.68
N GLU A 57 8.73 -0.35 -1.64
CA GLU A 57 8.15 0.28 -0.44
C GLU A 57 6.89 -0.46 0.01
N ASN A 58 6.41 -0.14 1.21
CA ASN A 58 5.13 -0.60 1.76
C ASN A 58 4.60 0.41 2.79
N VAL A 59 3.40 0.17 3.33
CA VAL A 59 2.74 1.03 4.33
C VAL A 59 3.61 1.27 5.57
N TYR A 60 4.26 0.22 6.11
CA TYR A 60 5.08 0.36 7.33
C TYR A 60 6.23 1.35 7.14
N MET A 61 6.94 1.25 6.01
CA MET A 61 8.09 2.13 5.70
C MET A 61 7.68 3.59 5.53
N LEU A 62 6.44 3.83 5.11
CA LEU A 62 5.94 5.16 4.77
C LEU A 62 5.11 5.81 5.88
N TYR A 63 4.66 5.03 6.86
CA TYR A 63 3.73 5.48 7.90
C TYR A 63 4.23 6.71 8.64
N ASP A 64 5.44 6.68 9.22
CA ASP A 64 5.96 7.79 10.04
C ASP A 64 6.08 9.08 9.22
N TYR A 65 6.55 8.97 7.97
CA TYR A 65 6.64 10.11 7.06
C TYR A 65 5.28 10.74 6.79
N PHE A 66 4.26 9.94 6.47
CA PHE A 66 2.92 10.45 6.21
C PHE A 66 2.17 10.86 7.49
N TYR A 67 2.47 10.25 8.63
CA TYR A 67 1.94 10.68 9.90
C TYR A 67 2.36 12.13 10.20
N GLU A 68 3.64 12.47 10.07
CA GLU A 68 4.11 13.85 10.26
C GLU A 68 3.67 14.79 9.13
N THR A 69 3.77 14.35 7.88
CA THR A 69 3.44 15.18 6.71
C THR A 69 1.95 15.53 6.66
N SER A 70 1.06 14.58 7.00
CA SER A 70 -0.40 14.81 7.07
C SER A 70 -0.77 15.93 8.04
N LYS A 71 -0.03 16.06 9.14
CA LYS A 71 -0.19 17.14 10.12
C LYS A 71 0.29 18.48 9.57
N ILE A 72 1.43 18.52 8.89
CA ILE A 72 2.00 19.76 8.32
C ILE A 72 1.09 20.32 7.22
N TRP A 73 0.58 19.45 6.33
CA TRP A 73 -0.26 19.87 5.21
C TRP A 73 -1.75 19.95 5.53
N ASN A 74 -2.17 19.50 6.73
CA ASN A 74 -3.56 19.42 7.13
C ASN A 74 -4.42 18.63 6.14
N VAL A 75 -4.05 17.36 5.93
CA VAL A 75 -4.72 16.40 5.04
C VAL A 75 -4.89 15.06 5.74
N ASN A 76 -5.88 14.27 5.34
CA ASN A 76 -5.92 12.84 5.66
C ASN A 76 -5.06 12.09 4.64
N VAL A 77 -4.59 10.90 4.99
CA VAL A 77 -3.81 10.06 4.06
C VAL A 77 -4.35 8.64 4.09
N PHE A 78 -4.67 8.12 2.91
CA PHE A 78 -5.01 6.73 2.68
C PHE A 78 -3.81 6.04 2.02
N LEU A 79 -3.12 5.20 2.78
CA LEU A 79 -1.98 4.39 2.36
C LEU A 79 -2.48 2.98 2.07
N TYR A 80 -1.93 2.31 1.08
CA TYR A 80 -2.25 0.91 0.80
C TYR A 80 -1.07 0.20 0.16
N ASP A 81 -0.95 -1.10 0.40
CA ASP A 81 0.06 -1.94 -0.24
C ASP A 81 -0.48 -2.54 -1.54
N TYR A 82 0.32 -2.54 -2.61
CA TYR A 82 -0.03 -3.32 -3.80
C TYR A 82 -0.14 -4.81 -3.48
N LEU A 83 -0.97 -5.55 -4.20
CA LEU A 83 -1.02 -7.01 -4.09
C LEU A 83 0.38 -7.63 -4.26
N GLY A 84 0.74 -8.50 -3.32
CA GLY A 84 2.07 -9.10 -3.20
C GLY A 84 3.12 -8.22 -2.48
N TYR A 85 2.72 -7.09 -1.90
CA TYR A 85 3.55 -6.23 -1.05
C TYR A 85 2.96 -6.16 0.37
N GLY A 86 3.83 -5.95 1.35
CA GLY A 86 3.44 -5.70 2.75
C GLY A 86 2.44 -6.72 3.28
N GLU A 87 1.27 -6.26 3.73
CA GLU A 87 0.20 -7.13 4.26
C GLU A 87 -0.86 -7.52 3.20
N SER A 88 -0.72 -7.04 1.96
CA SER A 88 -1.63 -7.41 0.86
C SER A 88 -1.36 -8.83 0.35
N THR A 89 -2.42 -9.55 -0.01
CA THR A 89 -2.30 -10.92 -0.55
C THR A 89 -1.91 -10.91 -2.04
N GLY A 90 -1.87 -12.09 -2.66
CA GLY A 90 -1.62 -12.22 -4.10
C GLY A 90 -0.15 -12.17 -4.48
N THR A 91 0.15 -11.64 -5.68
CA THR A 91 1.52 -11.60 -6.23
C THR A 91 1.83 -10.28 -6.91
N ALA A 92 3.09 -9.87 -6.81
CA ALA A 92 3.58 -8.65 -7.42
C ALA A 92 3.59 -8.76 -8.96
N SER A 93 2.86 -7.85 -9.62
CA SER A 93 2.88 -7.65 -11.08
C SER A 93 2.25 -6.31 -11.44
N GLU A 94 2.54 -5.81 -12.64
CA GLU A 94 1.94 -4.57 -13.14
C GLU A 94 0.41 -4.61 -13.12
N LYS A 95 -0.18 -5.72 -13.61
CA LYS A 95 -1.63 -5.92 -13.59
C LYS A 95 -2.20 -5.80 -12.17
N ASN A 96 -1.56 -6.47 -11.21
CA ASN A 96 -2.03 -6.50 -9.84
C ASN A 96 -1.82 -5.16 -9.10
N MET A 97 -0.80 -4.38 -9.47
CA MET A 97 -0.65 -3.00 -9.02
C MET A 97 -1.86 -2.14 -9.46
N TYR A 98 -2.26 -2.22 -10.73
CA TYR A 98 -3.47 -1.50 -11.20
C TYR A 98 -4.74 -1.98 -10.51
N LEU A 99 -4.91 -3.30 -10.31
CA LEU A 99 -6.05 -3.84 -9.57
C LEU A 99 -6.12 -3.33 -8.13
N SER A 100 -4.96 -3.19 -7.47
CA SER A 100 -4.90 -2.66 -6.11
C SER A 100 -5.38 -1.21 -6.06
N GLY A 101 -4.87 -0.39 -6.98
CA GLY A 101 -5.25 1.03 -7.08
C GLY A 101 -6.72 1.24 -7.41
N ASN A 102 -7.29 0.42 -8.30
CA ASN A 102 -8.72 0.49 -8.61
C ASN A 102 -9.57 0.11 -7.38
N ALA A 103 -9.21 -0.97 -6.68
CA ALA A 103 -10.00 -1.45 -5.54
C ALA A 103 -10.10 -0.44 -4.39
N VAL A 104 -9.07 0.38 -4.17
CA VAL A 104 -9.06 1.39 -3.09
C VAL A 104 -9.63 2.75 -3.51
N TYR A 105 -9.84 2.96 -4.81
CA TYR A 105 -10.37 4.22 -5.34
C TYR A 105 -11.87 4.20 -5.56
N GLU A 106 -12.44 3.04 -5.94
CA GLU A 106 -13.87 2.83 -6.12
C GLU A 106 -14.65 2.79 -4.79
#